data_AF-A0A7C5ZNU1-F1
#
_entry.id   AF-A0A7C5ZNU1-F1
#
_cell.length_a   1.000
_cell.length_b   1.000
_cell.length_c   1.000
_cell.angle_alpha   90.00
_cell.angle_beta   90.00
_cell.angle_gamma   90.00
#
_symmetry.space_group_name_H-M   'P 1'
#
loop_
_entity.id
_entity.type
_entity.pdbx_description
1 polymer ?
#
loop_
_entity_poly.entity_id
_entity_poly.type
_entity_poly.pdbx_seq_one_letter_code
_entity_poly.pdbx_strand_id
1 'polypeptide(L)'
;MTVLEVMLIFILLLIAPFSFALIEYYRKKDAQQLDINQNYSKDPAYFGNSFMKLLNKSLEHVAERKEGLMEIEISSKKKERLLFFSKGSIIGKDYGDYIVVIDGYSKIEEGDKFISRKEVISFGNLIIRIHTKVRALLVKGGLRVEKPLEITRWMHVEGDCYIMNNSDLGINCYCKGMLYIKAGCSFKRIFAKSIIVGMKREEETLHNDPVYIKGTLRSKEGLNLKVYGRETIIEGNVISDGDIIVEGSVWIKGNIVSNNCVTLMRGCVVGEYGKIKSVVGKKGVKIVSNAKIYGYIHTDGEGVIEV
;
A
#
# COMPACT_ATOMS: atom_id res chain seq x y z
N MET A 1 26.84 -58.21 21.10
CA MET A 1 25.60 -57.79 20.44
C MET A 1 25.28 -58.82 19.37
N THR A 2 24.16 -59.53 19.48
CA THR A 2 23.77 -60.56 18.50
C THR A 2 23.26 -59.90 17.22
N VAL A 3 23.32 -60.62 16.08
CA VAL A 3 22.80 -60.10 14.78
C VAL A 3 21.34 -59.65 14.90
N LEU A 4 20.56 -60.34 15.73
CA LEU A 4 19.17 -60.01 16.02
C LEU A 4 19.03 -58.64 16.70
N GLU A 5 19.90 -58.32 17.66
CA GLU A 5 19.90 -57.02 18.34
C GLU A 5 20.24 -55.87 17.38
N VAL A 6 21.19 -56.09 16.47
CA VAL A 6 21.56 -55.09 15.45
C VAL A 6 20.39 -54.84 14.50
N MET A 7 19.71 -55.90 14.05
CA MET A 7 18.52 -55.78 13.19
C MET A 7 17.40 -55.02 13.89
N LEU A 8 17.18 -55.27 15.18
CA LEU A 8 16.11 -54.64 15.95
C LEU A 8 16.38 -53.14 16.15
N ILE A 9 17.63 -52.77 16.45
CA ILE A 9 18.06 -51.38 16.53
C ILE A 9 17.91 -50.68 15.16
N PHE A 10 18.28 -51.35 14.06
CA PHE A 10 18.14 -50.79 12.72
C PHE A 10 16.68 -50.52 12.35
N ILE A 11 15.77 -51.47 12.62
CA ILE A 11 14.33 -51.30 12.39
C ILE A 11 13.78 -50.14 13.23
N LEU A 12 14.20 -50.04 14.48
CA LEU A 12 13.75 -48.99 15.39
C LEU A 12 14.23 -47.60 14.94
N LEU A 13 15.49 -47.50 14.49
CA LEU A 13 16.03 -46.28 13.86
C LEU A 13 15.32 -45.92 12.55
N LEU A 14 14.88 -46.91 11.78
CA LEU A 14 14.16 -46.69 10.52
C LEU A 14 12.74 -46.19 10.76
N ILE A 15 12.05 -46.69 11.80
CA ILE A 15 10.65 -46.31 12.11
C ILE A 15 10.55 -45.04 12.94
N ALA A 16 11.54 -44.75 13.81
CA ALA A 16 11.55 -43.58 14.68
C ALA A 16 11.23 -42.24 13.97
N PRO A 17 11.82 -41.89 12.81
CA PRO A 17 11.50 -40.63 12.12
C PRO A 17 10.04 -40.57 11.62
N PHE A 18 9.43 -41.72 11.29
CA PHE A 18 8.04 -41.79 10.85
C PHE A 18 7.02 -41.80 11.98
N SER A 19 7.45 -42.09 13.21
CA SER A 19 6.56 -42.09 14.37
C SER A 19 5.90 -40.73 14.60
N PHE A 20 6.61 -39.62 14.33
CA PHE A 20 6.04 -38.28 14.44
C PHE A 20 4.92 -38.04 13.42
N ALA A 21 5.13 -38.43 12.16
CA ALA A 21 4.13 -38.34 11.10
C ALA A 21 2.90 -39.23 11.39
N LEU A 22 3.11 -40.44 11.91
CA LEU A 22 2.02 -41.32 12.33
C LEU A 22 1.25 -40.73 13.52
N ILE A 23 1.95 -40.22 14.54
CA ILE A 23 1.34 -39.55 15.70
C ILE A 23 0.50 -38.36 15.24
N GLU A 24 1.00 -37.56 14.29
CA GLU A 24 0.28 -36.41 13.74
C GLU A 24 -0.95 -36.83 12.92
N TYR A 25 -0.82 -37.86 12.07
CA TYR A 25 -1.91 -38.46 11.31
C TYR A 25 -3.06 -38.94 12.21
N TYR A 26 -2.75 -39.61 13.32
CA TYR A 26 -3.76 -40.08 14.27
C TYR A 26 -4.30 -38.97 15.17
N ARG A 27 -3.48 -37.99 15.59
CA ARG A 27 -3.90 -36.91 16.51
C ARG A 27 -4.63 -35.76 15.82
N LYS A 28 -4.61 -35.67 14.48
CA LYS A 28 -5.34 -34.67 13.68
C LYS A 28 -5.22 -33.22 14.19
N LYS A 29 -4.11 -32.86 14.85
CA LYS A 29 -3.95 -31.53 15.48
C LYS A 29 -3.99 -30.40 14.45
N ASP A 30 -3.49 -30.65 13.23
CA ASP A 30 -3.43 -29.69 12.12
C ASP A 30 -4.28 -30.13 10.91
N ALA A 31 -5.27 -31.00 11.11
CA ALA A 31 -6.15 -31.47 10.02
C ALA A 31 -7.20 -30.42 9.60
N GLN A 32 -7.36 -29.35 10.38
CA GLN A 32 -8.18 -28.22 9.97
C GLN A 32 -7.33 -27.31 9.09
N GLN A 33 -7.74 -27.19 7.83
CA GLN A 33 -7.26 -26.14 6.94
C GLN A 33 -7.33 -24.82 7.70
N LEU A 34 -6.18 -24.13 7.85
CA LEU A 34 -6.18 -22.77 8.38
C LEU A 34 -7.24 -22.00 7.60
N ASP A 35 -8.25 -21.48 8.30
CA ASP A 35 -9.36 -20.76 7.69
C ASP A 35 -8.80 -19.44 7.15
N ILE A 36 -8.27 -19.49 5.92
CA ILE A 36 -7.86 -18.32 5.16
C ILE A 36 -9.15 -17.66 4.74
N ASN A 37 -9.72 -16.87 5.63
CA ASN A 37 -10.86 -16.04 5.31
C ASN A 37 -10.41 -15.05 4.22
N GLN A 38 -10.82 -15.37 2.99
CA GLN A 38 -10.42 -14.66 1.78
C GLN A 38 -10.90 -13.21 1.77
N ASN A 39 -11.88 -12.85 2.62
CA ASN A 39 -12.34 -11.47 2.79
C ASN A 39 -11.30 -10.59 3.48
N TYR A 40 -10.34 -11.16 4.22
CA TYR A 40 -9.21 -10.42 4.82
C TYR A 40 -8.25 -9.83 3.78
N SER A 41 -8.21 -10.41 2.58
CA SER A 41 -7.24 -10.03 1.53
C SER A 41 -7.67 -8.86 0.64
N LYS A 42 -8.93 -8.39 0.76
CA LYS A 42 -9.53 -7.47 -0.22
C LYS A 42 -9.88 -6.09 0.32
N ASP A 43 -9.96 -5.87 1.63
CA ASP A 43 -10.18 -4.53 2.18
C ASP A 43 -8.84 -3.77 2.27
N PRO A 44 -8.62 -2.74 1.44
CA PRO A 44 -7.38 -1.96 1.46
C PRO A 44 -7.16 -1.22 2.79
N ALA A 45 -8.23 -0.99 3.58
CA ALA A 45 -8.18 -0.33 4.88
C ALA A 45 -7.89 -1.30 6.04
N TYR A 46 -7.90 -2.62 5.80
CA TYR A 46 -7.90 -3.65 6.84
C TYR A 46 -6.80 -3.50 7.88
N PHE A 47 -5.56 -3.26 7.43
CA PHE A 47 -4.41 -3.10 8.33
C PHE A 47 -4.63 -1.93 9.30
N GLY A 48 -5.00 -0.76 8.78
CA GLY A 48 -5.21 0.43 9.61
C GLY A 48 -6.36 0.22 10.60
N ASN A 49 -7.48 -0.33 10.14
CA ASN A 49 -8.63 -0.64 10.99
C ASN A 49 -8.28 -1.62 12.12
N SER A 50 -7.56 -2.70 11.79
CA SER A 50 -7.17 -3.74 12.75
C SER A 50 -6.15 -3.24 13.75
N PHE A 51 -5.16 -2.48 13.29
CA PHE A 51 -4.16 -1.87 14.16
C PHE A 51 -4.77 -0.84 15.10
N MET A 52 -5.65 0.04 14.61
CA MET A 52 -6.36 1.01 15.46
C MET A 52 -7.22 0.35 16.51
N LYS A 53 -7.87 -0.77 16.19
CA LYS A 53 -8.64 -1.55 17.16
C LYS A 53 -7.77 -2.07 18.31
N LEU A 54 -6.57 -2.56 18.01
CA LEU A 54 -5.61 -2.99 19.02
C LEU A 54 -5.10 -1.81 19.85
N LEU A 55 -4.66 -0.74 19.18
CA LEU A 55 -4.10 0.44 19.85
C LEU A 55 -5.11 1.12 20.78
N ASN A 56 -6.36 1.31 20.33
CA ASN A 56 -7.39 1.93 21.16
C ASN A 56 -7.66 1.13 22.43
N LYS A 57 -7.75 -0.21 22.31
CA LYS A 57 -7.91 -1.09 23.47
C LYS A 57 -6.76 -0.94 24.47
N SER A 58 -5.53 -0.82 23.98
CA SER A 58 -4.36 -0.60 24.84
C SER A 58 -4.35 0.78 25.49
N LEU A 59 -4.79 1.81 24.77
CA LEU A 59 -4.82 3.18 25.26
C LEU A 59 -5.94 3.44 26.28
N GLU A 60 -7.04 2.67 26.26
CA GLU A 60 -8.11 2.75 27.27
C GLU A 60 -7.61 2.47 28.69
N HIS A 61 -6.57 1.65 28.84
CA HIS A 61 -5.98 1.30 30.13
C HIS A 61 -4.94 2.32 30.63
N VAL A 62 -4.64 3.35 29.85
CA VAL A 62 -3.68 4.40 30.20
C VAL A 62 -4.43 5.61 30.74
N ALA A 63 -4.39 5.79 32.07
CA ALA A 63 -5.18 6.79 32.79
C ALA A 63 -4.87 8.25 32.40
N GLU A 64 -3.65 8.55 31.96
CA GLU A 64 -3.26 9.89 31.53
C GLU A 64 -2.36 9.84 30.29
N ARG A 65 -2.81 10.48 29.20
CA ARG A 65 -2.03 10.67 27.97
C ARG A 65 -1.06 11.83 28.16
N LYS A 66 0.01 11.60 28.92
CA LYS A 66 1.09 12.57 29.10
C LYS A 66 2.10 12.45 27.97
N GLU A 67 2.70 13.57 27.58
CA GLU A 67 3.82 13.55 26.65
C GLU A 67 4.97 12.71 27.21
N GLY A 68 5.65 11.99 26.31
CA GLY A 68 6.80 11.18 26.65
C GLY A 68 6.56 9.68 26.53
N LEU A 69 7.45 8.93 27.16
CA LEU A 69 7.53 7.48 27.03
C LEU A 69 6.49 6.78 27.90
N MET A 70 5.76 5.85 27.31
CA MET A 70 4.81 4.97 27.99
C MET A 70 5.05 3.51 27.59
N GLU A 71 4.83 2.58 28.50
CA GLU A 71 4.81 1.15 28.20
C GLU A 71 3.34 0.72 28.07
N ILE A 72 3.01 0.07 26.95
CA ILE A 72 1.66 -0.41 26.68
C ILE A 72 1.68 -1.90 26.31
N GLU A 73 0.59 -2.59 26.60
CA GLU A 73 0.38 -3.97 26.16
C GLU A 73 -0.55 -3.97 24.94
N ILE A 74 -0.02 -4.33 23.76
CA ILE A 74 -0.78 -4.30 22.49
C ILE A 74 -1.55 -5.61 22.27
N SER A 75 -1.00 -6.71 22.75
CA SER A 75 -1.67 -8.00 22.78
C SER A 75 -1.30 -8.69 24.09
N SER A 76 -2.10 -9.68 24.50
CA SER A 76 -1.99 -10.43 25.77
C SER A 76 -0.65 -11.11 26.05
N LYS A 77 0.35 -10.94 25.17
CA LYS A 77 1.68 -11.55 25.24
C LYS A 77 2.81 -10.59 24.86
N LYS A 78 2.54 -9.33 24.52
CA LYS A 78 3.57 -8.41 24.02
C LYS A 78 3.42 -7.00 24.58
N LYS A 79 4.42 -6.62 25.37
CA LYS A 79 4.66 -5.25 25.78
C LYS A 79 5.40 -4.50 24.68
N GLU A 80 4.97 -3.28 24.42
CA GLU A 80 5.56 -2.37 23.44
C GLU A 80 5.76 -1.00 24.11
N ARG A 81 6.75 -0.26 23.65
CA ARG A 81 7.04 1.08 24.15
C ARG A 81 6.47 2.10 23.17
N LEU A 82 5.66 3.00 23.70
CA LEU A 82 5.01 4.07 22.99
C LEU A 82 5.68 5.39 23.37
N LEU A 83 5.83 6.28 22.40
CA LEU A 83 6.22 7.67 22.61
C LEU A 83 5.07 8.58 22.18
N PHE A 84 4.53 9.32 23.13
CA PHE A 84 3.37 10.17 22.91
C PHE A 84 3.78 11.64 22.76
N PHE A 85 3.25 12.28 21.73
CA PHE A 85 3.35 13.71 21.47
C PHE A 85 1.97 14.33 21.50
N SER A 86 1.84 15.48 22.15
CA SER A 86 0.66 16.31 21.99
C SER A 86 0.69 17.02 20.63
N LYS A 87 -0.42 17.69 20.27
CA LYS A 87 -0.53 18.46 19.03
C LYS A 87 0.57 19.52 18.95
N GLY A 88 1.14 19.71 17.77
CA GLY A 88 2.09 20.80 17.52
C GLY A 88 3.29 20.40 16.67
N SER A 89 4.43 21.03 16.94
CA SER A 89 5.67 20.81 16.21
C SER A 89 6.48 19.69 16.88
N ILE A 90 6.88 18.70 16.08
CA ILE A 90 7.64 17.53 16.52
C ILE A 90 9.02 17.58 15.86
N ILE A 91 10.04 17.68 16.70
CA ILE A 91 11.45 17.77 16.26
C ILE A 91 11.88 16.44 15.65
N GLY A 92 12.45 16.48 14.45
CA GLY A 92 13.06 15.33 13.80
C GLY A 92 14.27 14.78 14.54
N LYS A 93 14.20 13.52 14.93
CA LYS A 93 15.36 12.71 15.33
C LYS A 93 15.10 11.22 15.07
N ASP A 94 16.07 10.38 15.42
CA ASP A 94 15.87 8.93 15.47
C ASP A 94 15.11 8.55 16.74
N TYR A 95 13.89 8.06 16.57
CA TYR A 95 13.01 7.56 17.62
C TYR A 95 13.09 6.04 17.79
N GLY A 96 14.03 5.36 17.12
CA GLY A 96 14.32 3.95 17.36
C GLY A 96 13.10 3.05 17.21
N ASP A 97 12.92 2.16 18.18
CA ASP A 97 11.89 1.11 18.19
C ASP A 97 10.65 1.49 19.02
N TYR A 98 10.29 2.77 19.06
CA TYR A 98 9.06 3.25 19.71
C TYR A 98 7.91 3.38 18.72
N ILE A 99 6.72 2.92 19.14
CA ILE A 99 5.47 3.31 18.47
C ILE A 99 5.25 4.79 18.77
N VAL A 100 5.20 5.63 17.75
CA VAL A 100 5.04 7.07 17.93
C VAL A 100 3.57 7.42 17.78
N VAL A 101 2.96 8.01 18.80
CA VAL A 101 1.58 8.47 18.77
C VAL A 101 1.53 9.97 18.91
N ILE A 102 0.80 10.61 18.01
CA ILE A 102 0.67 12.05 17.88
C ILE A 102 -0.81 12.39 18.02
N ASP A 103 -1.15 13.17 19.04
CA ASP A 103 -2.53 13.54 19.32
C ASP A 103 -2.91 14.87 18.66
N GLY A 104 -3.80 14.84 17.67
CA GLY A 104 -4.27 16.03 16.97
C GLY A 104 -3.38 16.52 15.82
N TYR A 105 -3.63 17.75 15.37
CA TYR A 105 -2.93 18.38 14.25
C TYR A 105 -1.47 18.63 14.58
N SER A 106 -0.55 18.12 13.76
CA SER A 106 0.89 18.24 14.04
C SER A 106 1.75 18.40 12.78
N LYS A 107 2.94 18.91 13.00
CA LYS A 107 3.98 19.09 11.99
C LYS A 107 5.25 18.40 12.46
N ILE A 108 5.78 17.49 11.66
CA ILE A 108 7.14 17.00 11.85
C ILE A 108 8.05 17.99 11.14
N GLU A 109 8.66 18.87 11.92
CA GLU A 109 9.46 19.98 11.44
C GLU A 109 10.66 20.19 12.37
N GLU A 110 11.72 20.81 11.84
CA GLU A 110 13.00 20.99 12.53
C GLU A 110 13.78 19.68 12.78
N GLY A 111 15.07 19.81 13.06
CA GLY A 111 16.00 18.67 13.11
C GLY A 111 16.42 18.17 11.72
N ASP A 112 17.28 17.15 11.69
CA ASP A 112 17.86 16.62 10.47
C ASP A 112 16.88 15.67 9.74
N LYS A 113 16.36 14.68 10.48
CA LYS A 113 15.49 13.61 9.95
C LYS A 113 14.60 13.03 11.04
N PHE A 114 13.43 12.53 10.66
CA PHE A 114 12.56 11.75 11.54
C PHE A 114 12.68 10.26 11.18
N ILE A 115 13.15 9.43 12.11
CA ILE A 115 13.23 7.97 11.89
C ILE A 115 12.44 7.24 12.96
N SER A 116 11.57 6.32 12.55
CA SER A 116 10.98 5.31 13.44
C SER A 116 10.98 3.94 12.80
N ARG A 117 11.48 2.93 13.54
CA ARG A 117 11.51 1.52 13.13
C ARG A 117 10.19 0.79 13.45
N LYS A 118 9.22 1.51 14.02
CA LYS A 118 7.87 1.04 14.38
C LYS A 118 6.79 1.92 13.72
N GLU A 119 5.56 1.69 14.12
CA GLU A 119 4.37 2.38 13.64
C GLU A 119 4.31 3.82 14.16
N VAL A 120 3.99 4.77 13.27
CA VAL A 120 3.71 6.17 13.61
C VAL A 120 2.24 6.45 13.36
N ILE A 121 1.57 7.04 14.34
CA ILE A 121 0.12 7.29 14.32
C ILE A 121 -0.13 8.76 14.61
N SER A 122 -0.90 9.40 13.75
CA SER A 122 -1.44 10.75 13.98
C SER A 122 -2.96 10.70 14.06
N PHE A 123 -3.51 11.15 15.20
CA PHE A 123 -4.94 11.26 15.40
C PHE A 123 -5.56 12.49 14.73
N GLY A 124 -4.76 13.46 14.30
CA GLY A 124 -5.19 14.59 13.46
C GLY A 124 -4.48 14.63 12.11
N ASN A 125 -4.51 15.79 11.46
CA ASN A 125 -3.75 16.00 10.22
C ASN A 125 -2.25 16.06 10.54
N LEU A 126 -1.44 15.57 9.60
CA LEU A 126 0.02 15.54 9.73
C LEU A 126 0.67 16.25 8.54
N ILE A 127 1.61 17.13 8.83
CA ILE A 127 2.50 17.73 7.81
C ILE A 127 3.92 17.25 8.06
N ILE A 128 4.57 16.72 7.03
CA ILE A 128 5.95 16.24 7.07
C ILE A 128 6.85 17.23 6.31
N ARG A 129 7.73 17.93 7.04
CA ARG A 129 8.59 19.01 6.51
C ARG A 129 10.08 18.73 6.55
N ILE A 130 10.45 17.52 6.95
CA ILE A 130 11.82 17.01 6.96
C ILE A 130 11.83 15.59 6.40
N HIS A 131 13.01 15.09 6.02
CA HIS A 131 13.14 13.71 5.55
C HIS A 131 12.67 12.75 6.64
N THR A 132 11.68 11.93 6.32
CA THR A 132 11.04 11.03 7.26
C THR A 132 11.12 9.59 6.77
N LYS A 133 11.58 8.69 7.63
CA LYS A 133 11.64 7.24 7.37
C LYS A 133 10.89 6.50 8.46
N VAL A 134 9.85 5.78 8.07
CA VAL A 134 8.97 5.08 9.00
C VAL A 134 8.64 3.68 8.51
N ARG A 135 8.48 2.73 9.43
CA ARG A 135 8.05 1.37 9.08
C ARG A 135 6.62 1.38 8.54
N ALA A 136 5.73 2.06 9.25
CA ALA A 136 4.34 2.26 8.86
C ALA A 136 3.81 3.59 9.41
N LEU A 137 2.91 4.22 8.65
CA LEU A 137 2.32 5.51 8.97
C LEU A 137 0.79 5.41 8.90
N LEU A 138 0.11 5.78 9.98
CA LEU A 138 -1.34 5.90 10.04
C LEU A 138 -1.72 7.34 10.39
N VAL A 139 -2.54 7.98 9.56
CA VAL A 139 -3.03 9.34 9.77
C VAL A 139 -4.56 9.33 9.69
N LYS A 140 -5.21 9.65 10.81
CA LYS A 140 -6.67 9.75 10.91
C LYS A 140 -7.23 11.00 10.22
N GLY A 141 -6.42 12.05 10.11
CA GLY A 141 -6.72 13.24 9.32
C GLY A 141 -6.18 13.16 7.88
N GLY A 142 -5.91 14.33 7.31
CA GLY A 142 -5.17 14.47 6.06
C GLY A 142 -3.64 14.45 6.26
N LEU A 143 -2.92 14.03 5.23
CA LEU A 143 -1.47 13.97 5.21
C LEU A 143 -0.90 14.89 4.12
N ARG A 144 0.09 15.71 4.48
CA ARG A 144 0.87 16.50 3.52
C ARG A 144 2.35 16.25 3.69
N VAL A 145 3.02 15.82 2.63
CA VAL A 145 4.43 15.44 2.61
C VAL A 145 5.18 16.43 1.74
N GLU A 146 5.94 17.33 2.36
CA GLU A 146 6.67 18.42 1.69
C GLU A 146 8.15 18.05 1.45
N LYS A 147 8.67 17.09 2.21
CA LYS A 147 10.02 16.51 2.08
C LYS A 147 9.95 15.00 1.86
N PRO A 148 11.03 14.35 1.40
CA PRO A 148 11.03 12.92 1.12
C PRO A 148 10.50 12.08 2.29
N LEU A 149 9.61 11.15 1.97
CA LEU A 149 9.05 10.17 2.90
C LEU A 149 9.39 8.77 2.41
N GLU A 150 9.93 7.94 3.29
CA GLU A 150 10.22 6.53 3.04
C GLU A 150 9.38 5.65 3.97
N ILE A 151 8.46 4.90 3.39
CA ILE A 151 7.62 3.95 4.11
C ILE A 151 8.07 2.54 3.79
N THR A 152 8.46 1.76 4.80
CA THR A 152 8.93 0.39 4.56
C THR A 152 7.78 -0.58 4.27
N ARG A 153 6.59 -0.37 4.87
CA ARG A 153 5.48 -1.33 4.76
C ARG A 153 4.14 -0.69 4.41
N TRP A 154 3.55 0.10 5.30
CA TRP A 154 2.16 0.52 5.18
C TRP A 154 1.99 2.03 5.36
N MET A 155 1.25 2.66 4.47
CA MET A 155 0.68 4.00 4.63
C MET A 155 -0.84 3.88 4.71
N HIS A 156 -1.46 4.50 5.69
CA HIS A 156 -2.91 4.57 5.82
C HIS A 156 -3.32 6.00 6.15
N VAL A 157 -4.08 6.63 5.25
CA VAL A 157 -4.59 8.00 5.44
C VAL A 157 -6.11 7.98 5.28
N GLU A 158 -6.83 8.49 6.28
CA GLU A 158 -8.30 8.57 6.22
C GLU A 158 -8.82 9.85 5.55
N GLY A 159 -8.04 10.92 5.56
CA GLY A 159 -8.31 12.15 4.81
C GLY A 159 -7.71 12.17 3.41
N ASP A 160 -7.51 13.37 2.88
CA ASP A 160 -6.76 13.58 1.64
C ASP A 160 -5.25 13.53 1.90
N CYS A 161 -4.50 13.04 0.91
CA CYS A 161 -3.06 12.88 0.98
C CYS A 161 -2.36 13.61 -0.17
N TYR A 162 -1.34 14.41 0.16
CA TYR A 162 -0.56 15.19 -0.80
C TYR A 162 0.93 14.83 -0.67
N ILE A 163 1.45 14.07 -1.63
CA ILE A 163 2.87 13.73 -1.72
C ILE A 163 3.56 14.69 -2.69
N MET A 164 4.23 15.70 -2.15
CA MET A 164 4.78 16.84 -2.91
C MET A 164 6.28 16.69 -3.23
N ASN A 165 6.89 15.57 -2.87
CA ASN A 165 8.32 15.32 -3.02
C ASN A 165 8.58 13.84 -3.31
N ASN A 166 9.76 13.53 -3.82
CA ASN A 166 10.19 12.17 -4.16
C ASN A 166 10.11 11.29 -2.91
N SER A 167 9.23 10.28 -2.94
CA SER A 167 8.90 9.48 -1.77
C SER A 167 8.70 8.02 -2.16
N ASP A 168 9.08 7.11 -1.27
CA ASP A 168 8.71 5.70 -1.35
C ASP A 168 7.50 5.44 -0.47
N LEU A 169 6.37 5.13 -1.11
CA LEU A 169 5.09 4.88 -0.43
C LEU A 169 4.98 3.46 0.11
N GLY A 170 6.01 2.64 -0.09
CA GLY A 170 6.15 1.31 0.49
C GLY A 170 5.29 0.26 -0.19
N ILE A 171 4.99 -0.80 0.57
CA ILE A 171 4.32 -2.00 0.05
C ILE A 171 2.83 -1.75 -0.19
N ASN A 172 2.16 -1.07 0.73
CA ASN A 172 0.73 -0.80 0.69
C ASN A 172 0.44 0.65 1.09
N CYS A 173 -0.01 1.45 0.13
CA CYS A 173 -0.43 2.83 0.33
C CYS A 173 -1.95 2.94 0.20
N TYR A 174 -2.64 3.16 1.32
CA TYR A 174 -4.08 3.40 1.36
C TYR A 174 -4.37 4.86 1.68
N CYS A 175 -5.24 5.47 0.87
CA CYS A 175 -5.80 6.79 1.10
C CYS A 175 -7.32 6.74 0.87
N LYS A 176 -8.11 6.97 1.90
CA LYS A 176 -9.59 6.97 1.77
C LYS A 176 -10.08 8.16 0.92
N GLY A 177 -9.41 9.31 1.03
CA GLY A 177 -9.68 10.51 0.25
C GLY A 177 -9.00 10.53 -1.12
N MET A 178 -8.70 11.73 -1.59
CA MET A 178 -7.88 11.96 -2.77
C MET A 178 -6.39 11.80 -2.43
N LEU A 179 -5.67 11.07 -3.27
CA LEU A 179 -4.22 10.96 -3.21
C LEU A 179 -3.58 11.72 -4.38
N TYR A 180 -2.89 12.80 -4.08
CA TYR A 180 -2.06 13.53 -5.02
C TYR A 180 -0.62 13.08 -4.90
N ILE A 181 0.02 12.74 -6.02
CA ILE A 181 1.41 12.27 -6.04
C ILE A 181 2.21 13.02 -7.11
N LYS A 182 3.29 13.67 -6.68
CA LYS A 182 4.27 14.27 -7.57
C LYS A 182 5.11 13.18 -8.25
N ALA A 183 5.66 13.51 -9.42
CA ALA A 183 6.71 12.71 -10.05
C ALA A 183 7.91 12.47 -9.12
N GLY A 184 8.60 11.35 -9.33
CA GLY A 184 9.73 10.88 -8.54
C GLY A 184 9.35 9.99 -7.35
N CYS A 185 8.12 9.48 -7.29
CA CYS A 185 7.68 8.56 -6.22
C CYS A 185 7.67 7.11 -6.67
N SER A 186 7.92 6.19 -5.72
CA SER A 186 7.83 4.74 -5.91
C SER A 186 6.73 4.12 -5.05
N PHE A 187 6.21 2.98 -5.49
CA PHE A 187 5.18 2.23 -4.79
C PHE A 187 5.13 0.76 -5.23
N LYS A 188 4.48 -0.09 -4.43
CA LYS A 188 4.06 -1.44 -4.87
C LYS A 188 2.56 -1.55 -5.08
N ARG A 189 1.78 -0.99 -4.14
CA ARG A 189 0.31 -0.97 -4.18
C ARG A 189 -0.20 0.37 -3.70
N ILE A 190 -1.12 0.95 -4.46
CA ILE A 190 -1.82 2.16 -4.10
C ILE A 190 -3.31 1.90 -4.19
N PHE A 191 -4.05 2.33 -3.17
CA PHE A 191 -5.50 2.42 -3.21
C PHE A 191 -5.92 3.82 -2.80
N ALA A 192 -6.69 4.49 -3.67
CA ALA A 192 -7.39 5.71 -3.28
C ALA A 192 -8.69 5.91 -4.06
N LYS A 193 -9.58 6.73 -3.50
CA LYS A 193 -10.81 7.12 -4.19
C LYS A 193 -10.52 7.83 -5.52
N SER A 194 -9.46 8.63 -5.54
CA SER A 194 -8.91 9.28 -6.73
C SER A 194 -7.40 9.43 -6.53
N ILE A 195 -6.63 8.94 -7.49
CA ILE A 195 -5.18 9.08 -7.56
C ILE A 195 -4.89 10.08 -8.68
N ILE A 196 -4.26 11.19 -8.33
CA ILE A 196 -3.90 12.26 -9.26
C ILE A 196 -2.38 12.32 -9.30
N VAL A 197 -1.82 12.15 -10.49
CA VAL A 197 -0.38 12.11 -10.69
C VAL A 197 0.05 13.32 -11.50
N GLY A 198 1.06 14.06 -11.04
CA GLY A 198 1.60 15.22 -11.77
C GLY A 198 0.78 16.51 -11.59
N MET A 199 0.94 17.50 -12.46
CA MET A 199 0.21 18.77 -12.35
C MET A 199 -1.20 18.64 -12.93
N LYS A 200 -2.17 19.23 -12.24
CA LYS A 200 -3.55 19.35 -12.72
C LYS A 200 -3.50 20.16 -14.02
N ARG A 201 -3.86 19.56 -15.16
CA ARG A 201 -4.01 20.34 -16.39
C ARG A 201 -5.26 21.19 -16.28
N GLU A 202 -5.16 22.44 -16.72
CA GLU A 202 -6.30 23.15 -17.29
C GLU A 202 -6.87 22.29 -18.42
N GLU A 203 -8.18 22.18 -18.47
CA GLU A 203 -8.91 21.43 -19.49
C GLU A 203 -8.44 21.90 -20.86
N GLU A 204 -7.64 21.10 -21.56
CA GLU A 204 -7.49 21.31 -23.00
C GLU A 204 -8.88 21.13 -23.57
N THR A 205 -9.42 22.20 -24.13
CA THR A 205 -10.69 22.20 -24.87
C THR A 205 -10.62 21.13 -25.94
N LEU A 206 -11.17 19.96 -25.61
CA LEU A 206 -11.29 18.81 -26.50
C LEU A 206 -12.25 19.18 -27.63
N HIS A 207 -11.82 18.92 -28.87
CA HIS A 207 -12.71 19.00 -30.01
C HIS A 207 -13.90 18.04 -29.81
N ASN A 208 -15.10 18.58 -29.99
CA ASN A 208 -16.39 17.91 -29.86
C ASN A 208 -16.53 16.75 -30.87
N ASP A 209 -16.12 15.53 -30.48
CA ASP A 209 -16.74 14.22 -30.82
C ASP A 209 -15.77 13.08 -30.41
N PRO A 210 -15.91 12.50 -29.20
CA PRO A 210 -15.02 11.44 -28.73
C PRO A 210 -15.24 10.13 -29.49
N VAL A 211 -14.16 9.37 -29.71
CA VAL A 211 -14.23 8.04 -30.30
C VAL A 211 -14.56 7.02 -29.22
N TYR A 212 -15.66 6.30 -29.39
CA TYR A 212 -16.08 5.26 -28.46
C TYR A 212 -15.63 3.87 -28.93
N ILE A 213 -14.91 3.17 -28.07
CA ILE A 213 -14.57 1.76 -28.23
C ILE A 213 -15.41 0.96 -27.23
N LYS A 214 -16.41 0.24 -27.75
CA LYS A 214 -17.24 -0.66 -26.95
C LYS A 214 -16.54 -2.00 -26.77
N GLY A 215 -16.57 -2.52 -25.53
CA GLY A 215 -16.03 -3.83 -25.20
C GLY A 215 -14.58 -3.81 -24.69
N THR A 216 -14.03 -5.01 -24.49
CA THR A 216 -12.68 -5.21 -23.93
C THR A 216 -11.65 -5.34 -25.05
N LEU A 217 -10.57 -4.58 -24.95
CA LEU A 217 -9.39 -4.75 -25.79
C LEU A 217 -8.50 -5.82 -25.16
N ARG A 218 -8.16 -6.85 -25.95
CA ARG A 218 -7.32 -7.97 -25.50
C ARG A 218 -6.23 -8.27 -26.53
N SER A 219 -4.98 -8.41 -26.07
CA SER A 219 -3.84 -8.84 -26.89
C SER A 219 -3.09 -9.98 -26.20
N LYS A 220 -2.55 -10.94 -26.98
CA LYS A 220 -1.58 -11.94 -26.50
C LYS A 220 -0.14 -11.41 -26.51
N GLU A 221 0.09 -10.32 -27.21
CA GLU A 221 1.37 -9.60 -27.23
C GLU A 221 1.19 -8.27 -26.50
N GLY A 222 2.04 -7.28 -26.77
CA GLY A 222 1.85 -5.92 -26.29
C GLY A 222 0.63 -5.23 -26.91
N LEU A 223 0.22 -4.14 -26.29
CA LEU A 223 -0.86 -3.28 -26.75
C LEU A 223 -0.45 -1.82 -26.55
N ASN A 224 -0.41 -1.06 -27.65
CA ASN A 224 0.03 0.33 -27.67
C ASN A 224 -1.11 1.22 -28.14
N LEU A 225 -1.72 1.95 -27.21
CA LEU A 225 -2.81 2.90 -27.47
C LEU A 225 -2.23 4.31 -27.48
N LYS A 226 -1.98 4.83 -28.68
CA LYS A 226 -1.52 6.20 -28.87
C LYS A 226 -2.61 6.99 -29.60
N VAL A 227 -3.25 7.92 -28.90
CA VAL A 227 -4.37 8.70 -29.43
C VAL A 227 -4.10 10.19 -29.29
N TYR A 228 -4.06 10.90 -30.42
CA TYR A 228 -3.82 12.33 -30.47
C TYR A 228 -4.96 13.04 -31.21
N GLY A 229 -5.30 14.25 -30.77
CA GLY A 229 -6.25 15.14 -31.45
C GLY A 229 -7.74 14.91 -31.15
N ARG A 230 -8.13 13.74 -30.64
CA ARG A 230 -9.50 13.46 -30.15
C ARG A 230 -9.45 12.62 -28.89
N GLU A 231 -10.44 12.79 -28.01
CA GLU A 231 -10.62 11.89 -26.87
C GLU A 231 -11.07 10.51 -27.36
N THR A 232 -10.49 9.45 -26.82
CA THR A 232 -10.94 8.07 -27.02
C THR A 232 -11.41 7.48 -25.71
N ILE A 233 -12.65 7.00 -25.69
CA ILE A 233 -13.28 6.40 -24.52
C ILE A 233 -13.40 4.89 -24.75
N ILE A 234 -12.74 4.09 -23.91
CA ILE A 234 -12.84 2.64 -23.91
C ILE A 234 -13.79 2.23 -22.79
N GLU A 235 -14.96 1.69 -23.14
CA GLU A 235 -16.00 1.33 -22.17
C GLU A 235 -15.73 0.02 -21.43
N GLY A 236 -14.79 -0.80 -21.92
CA GLY A 236 -14.39 -2.07 -21.30
C GLY A 236 -12.98 -2.07 -20.73
N ASN A 237 -12.42 -3.27 -20.59
CA ASN A 237 -11.09 -3.47 -20.03
C ASN A 237 -10.01 -3.39 -21.11
N VAL A 238 -8.77 -3.18 -20.70
CA VAL A 238 -7.58 -3.31 -21.55
C VAL A 238 -6.69 -4.40 -20.95
N ILE A 239 -6.52 -5.51 -21.65
CA ILE A 239 -5.85 -6.70 -21.13
C ILE A 239 -4.78 -7.16 -22.12
N SER A 240 -3.57 -7.45 -21.64
CA SER A 240 -2.47 -7.89 -22.49
C SER A 240 -1.54 -8.85 -21.74
N ASP A 241 -1.01 -9.85 -22.44
CA ASP A 241 0.06 -10.69 -21.88
C ASP A 241 1.45 -9.99 -21.97
N GLY A 242 1.61 -9.07 -22.92
CA GLY A 242 2.76 -8.18 -23.05
C GLY A 242 2.56 -6.83 -22.37
N ASP A 243 3.34 -5.83 -22.78
CA ASP A 243 3.25 -4.47 -22.23
C ASP A 243 2.00 -3.74 -22.71
N ILE A 244 1.39 -2.96 -21.81
CA ILE A 244 0.34 -2.00 -22.17
C ILE A 244 0.94 -0.60 -22.08
N ILE A 245 0.89 0.14 -23.19
CA ILE A 245 1.27 1.55 -23.23
C ILE A 245 0.04 2.35 -23.62
N VAL A 246 -0.31 3.35 -22.82
CA VAL A 246 -1.43 4.26 -23.08
C VAL A 246 -0.91 5.69 -23.11
N GLU A 247 -1.08 6.38 -24.23
CA GLU A 247 -0.57 7.71 -24.48
C GLU A 247 -1.61 8.60 -25.15
N GLY A 248 -1.75 9.82 -24.63
CA GLY A 248 -2.69 10.82 -25.14
C GLY A 248 -4.04 10.82 -24.43
N SER A 249 -5.05 11.42 -25.07
CA SER A 249 -6.37 11.66 -24.48
C SER A 249 -7.24 10.40 -24.47
N VAL A 250 -6.87 9.44 -23.62
CA VAL A 250 -7.52 8.12 -23.51
C VAL A 250 -8.18 7.96 -22.15
N TRP A 251 -9.49 7.70 -22.14
CA TRP A 251 -10.26 7.36 -20.96
C TRP A 251 -10.69 5.88 -20.99
N ILE A 252 -10.10 5.06 -20.12
CA ILE A 252 -10.45 3.65 -19.96
C ILE A 252 -11.39 3.50 -18.76
N LYS A 253 -12.65 3.12 -18.99
CA LYS A 253 -13.64 2.93 -17.91
C LYS A 253 -13.50 1.61 -17.17
N GLY A 254 -12.83 0.63 -17.78
CA GLY A 254 -12.57 -0.70 -17.20
C GLY A 254 -11.25 -0.80 -16.45
N ASN A 255 -10.82 -2.05 -16.23
CA ASN A 255 -9.52 -2.37 -15.65
C ASN A 255 -8.43 -2.40 -16.71
N ILE A 256 -7.20 -2.13 -16.31
CA ILE A 256 -6.00 -2.33 -17.13
C ILE A 256 -5.19 -3.45 -16.49
N VAL A 257 -4.93 -4.53 -17.21
CA VAL A 257 -4.21 -5.69 -16.69
C VAL A 257 -3.16 -6.17 -17.69
N SER A 258 -1.90 -6.12 -17.29
CA SER A 258 -0.75 -6.66 -18.03
C SER A 258 -0.02 -7.73 -17.22
N ASN A 259 0.36 -8.84 -17.88
CA ASN A 259 1.30 -9.82 -17.31
C ASN A 259 2.76 -9.32 -17.30
N ASN A 260 3.06 -8.20 -17.96
CA ASN A 260 4.35 -7.53 -17.98
C ASN A 260 4.23 -6.14 -17.33
N CYS A 261 4.47 -5.05 -18.07
CA CYS A 261 4.40 -3.69 -17.55
C CYS A 261 3.19 -2.92 -18.08
N VAL A 262 2.63 -2.03 -17.24
CA VAL A 262 1.68 -1.00 -17.68
C VAL A 262 2.36 0.36 -17.64
N THR A 263 2.33 1.09 -18.75
CA THR A 263 2.81 2.48 -18.83
C THR A 263 1.65 3.39 -19.18
N LEU A 264 1.28 4.26 -18.24
CA LEU A 264 0.29 5.31 -18.45
C LEU A 264 1.02 6.62 -18.66
N MET A 265 0.83 7.23 -19.83
CA MET A 265 1.45 8.50 -20.17
C MET A 265 0.46 9.66 -20.03
N ARG A 266 0.88 10.85 -20.44
CA ARG A 266 0.12 12.10 -20.30
C ARG A 266 -1.27 11.98 -20.90
N GLY A 267 -2.28 12.45 -20.17
CA GLY A 267 -3.67 12.53 -20.62
C GLY A 267 -4.51 11.29 -20.35
N CYS A 268 -3.94 10.25 -19.74
CA CYS A 268 -4.66 9.02 -19.46
C CYS A 268 -5.57 9.13 -18.22
N VAL A 269 -6.82 8.72 -18.37
CA VAL A 269 -7.78 8.56 -17.28
C VAL A 269 -8.22 7.09 -17.18
N VAL A 270 -8.16 6.51 -15.98
CA VAL A 270 -8.58 5.12 -15.74
C VAL A 270 -9.65 5.06 -14.66
N GLY A 271 -10.78 4.47 -15.02
CA GLY A 271 -11.96 4.31 -14.20
C GLY A 271 -12.85 5.55 -14.15
N GLU A 272 -13.82 5.50 -13.24
CA GLU A 272 -14.81 6.56 -13.04
C GLU A 272 -14.93 6.82 -11.54
N TYR A 273 -15.23 8.07 -11.16
CA TYR A 273 -15.43 8.41 -9.77
C TYR A 273 -16.53 7.53 -9.15
N GLY A 274 -16.24 6.96 -7.97
CA GLY A 274 -17.16 6.04 -7.28
C GLY A 274 -17.14 4.59 -7.79
N LYS A 275 -16.43 4.29 -8.89
CA LYS A 275 -16.22 2.92 -9.36
C LYS A 275 -14.74 2.55 -9.22
N ILE A 276 -14.44 1.60 -8.34
CA ILE A 276 -13.07 1.11 -8.17
C ILE A 276 -12.66 0.34 -9.43
N LYS A 277 -11.58 0.78 -10.08
CA LYS A 277 -10.92 0.08 -11.17
C LYS A 277 -9.47 -0.19 -10.83
N SER A 278 -8.94 -1.25 -11.43
CA SER A 278 -7.60 -1.75 -11.16
C SER A 278 -6.69 -1.48 -12.34
N VAL A 279 -5.50 -0.94 -12.06
CA VAL A 279 -4.35 -0.89 -12.95
C VAL A 279 -3.31 -1.87 -12.41
N VAL A 280 -3.09 -2.96 -13.13
CA VAL A 280 -2.21 -4.05 -12.68
C VAL A 280 -1.17 -4.34 -13.76
N GLY A 281 0.09 -4.16 -13.43
CA GLY A 281 1.22 -4.62 -14.25
C GLY A 281 2.11 -5.51 -13.39
N LYS A 282 2.16 -6.82 -13.67
CA LYS A 282 2.84 -7.77 -12.79
C LYS A 282 4.32 -7.43 -12.60
N LYS A 283 5.04 -7.06 -13.66
CA LYS A 283 6.48 -6.74 -13.60
C LYS A 283 6.78 -5.25 -13.41
N GLY A 284 5.80 -4.39 -13.59
CA GLY A 284 5.95 -2.96 -13.30
C GLY A 284 4.72 -2.13 -13.64
N VAL A 285 4.61 -0.97 -13.00
CA VAL A 285 3.68 0.08 -13.40
C VAL A 285 4.43 1.39 -13.47
N LYS A 286 4.39 2.04 -14.63
CA LYS A 286 4.99 3.34 -14.87
C LYS A 286 3.90 4.35 -15.14
N ILE A 287 3.92 5.46 -14.42
CA ILE A 287 2.98 6.56 -14.64
C ILE A 287 3.79 7.81 -14.94
N VAL A 288 3.76 8.23 -16.20
CA VAL A 288 4.32 9.51 -16.62
C VAL A 288 3.25 10.57 -16.37
N SER A 289 3.65 11.68 -15.76
CA SER A 289 2.86 12.84 -15.33
C SER A 289 1.45 13.02 -15.95
N ASN A 290 0.49 13.52 -15.19
CA ASN A 290 -0.86 13.92 -15.62
C ASN A 290 -1.81 12.76 -15.92
N ALA A 291 -1.68 11.67 -15.18
CA ALA A 291 -2.65 10.57 -15.18
C ALA A 291 -3.64 10.71 -14.01
N LYS A 292 -4.87 10.27 -14.22
CA LYS A 292 -5.88 10.17 -13.17
C LYS A 292 -6.42 8.75 -13.10
N ILE A 293 -6.36 8.14 -11.92
CA ILE A 293 -6.77 6.75 -11.72
C ILE A 293 -7.75 6.69 -10.56
N TYR A 294 -8.90 6.04 -10.75
CA TYR A 294 -9.87 5.82 -9.69
C TYR A 294 -9.79 4.37 -9.21
N GLY A 295 -9.33 4.17 -7.97
CA GLY A 295 -9.27 2.85 -7.35
C GLY A 295 -7.86 2.39 -7.03
N TYR A 296 -7.43 1.32 -7.68
CA TYR A 296 -6.32 0.48 -7.23
C TYR A 296 -5.22 0.37 -8.27
N ILE A 297 -3.97 0.49 -7.83
CA ILE A 297 -2.76 0.29 -8.65
C ILE A 297 -1.91 -0.79 -7.97
N HIS A 298 -1.44 -1.77 -8.74
CA HIS A 298 -0.64 -2.86 -8.20
C HIS A 298 0.42 -3.38 -9.18
N THR A 299 1.59 -3.66 -8.62
CA THR A 299 2.64 -4.43 -9.27
C THR A 299 3.37 -5.33 -8.27
N ASP A 300 3.91 -6.46 -8.74
CA ASP A 300 4.88 -7.26 -7.97
C ASP A 300 6.31 -6.76 -8.20
N GLY A 301 6.57 -6.22 -9.40
CA GLY A 301 7.78 -5.48 -9.76
C GLY A 301 7.75 -4.04 -9.28
N GLU A 302 8.33 -3.11 -10.03
CA GLU A 302 8.51 -1.73 -9.57
C GLU A 302 7.38 -0.81 -10.04
N GLY A 303 6.77 -0.07 -9.11
CA GLY A 303 5.81 0.98 -9.40
C GLY A 303 6.50 2.32 -9.28
N VAL A 304 6.54 3.09 -10.37
CA VAL A 304 7.22 4.39 -10.40
C VAL A 304 6.34 5.46 -11.04
N ILE A 305 6.49 6.67 -10.53
CA ILE A 305 5.95 7.86 -11.14
C ILE A 305 7.11 8.64 -11.73
N GLU A 306 7.20 8.64 -13.05
CA GLU A 306 8.28 9.27 -13.80
C GLU A 306 7.98 10.76 -14.05
N VAL A 307 9.05 11.53 -14.30
CA VAL A 307 9.01 12.98 -14.59
C VAL A 307 8.55 13.23 -16.02
#